data_AF-A0AAU4G3Y8-F1
#
_entry.id   AF-A0AAU4G3Y8-F1
#
_cell.length_a   1.000
_cell.length_b   1.000
_cell.length_c   1.000
_cell.angle_alpha   90.00
_cell.angle_beta   90.00
_cell.angle_gamma   90.00
#
_symmetry.space_group_name_H-M   'P 1'
#
loop_
_entity.id
_entity.type
_entity.pdbx_description
1 polymer ?
#
loop_
_entity_poly.entity_id
_entity_poly.type
_entity_poly.pdbx_seq_one_letter_code
_entity_poly.pdbx_strand_id
1 'polypeptide(L)'
;MVAPEKSEPTPKSAPFAVSVRGYDKRQVDERLNETAKELRETARSRDEAVATSGELSKALSYAQNELTETKAALVRLSSSPSGAGAMAERVRMMMQLAEEEIEDLRSAAEADATSTRSEADKYAHETQRTAEKLSKDAEAERERLLAEAKADIESRTADANADIESRTTAADRARAEADEAAAAARASADEAATQARASADEAAEAAAAAQRAEADRLAAEEIATKKSQADTALADALQKQTEATEQRTLVLGLRTKVADRLAATDAAVQEAIRLLTPADEPATPTSASAEDSPTAGASTDTSSDAPASTDTTPTGATSADDSSAAASTDSDAAPSQSAPQAKASKSAAKPTATAN
;
A
#
# COMPACT_ATOMS: atom_id res chain seq x y z
N MET A 1 27.57 -80.75 67.11
CA MET A 1 26.14 -80.43 67.36
C MET A 1 25.90 -80.52 68.86
N VAL A 2 25.60 -79.40 69.51
CA VAL A 2 25.06 -79.39 70.88
C VAL A 2 23.54 -79.22 70.73
N ALA A 3 22.75 -80.00 71.47
CA ALA A 3 21.30 -79.97 71.36
C ALA A 3 20.74 -78.63 71.89
N PRO A 4 19.62 -78.12 71.33
CA PRO A 4 18.94 -76.97 71.92
C PRO A 4 18.27 -77.41 73.24
N GLU A 5 18.83 -76.98 74.36
CA GLU A 5 18.15 -77.14 75.65
C GLU A 5 16.84 -76.35 75.64
N LYS A 6 15.76 -77.01 76.10
CA LYS A 6 14.46 -76.36 76.22
C LYS A 6 14.54 -75.26 77.26
N SER A 7 14.11 -74.06 76.90
CA SER A 7 13.96 -72.95 77.83
C SER A 7 12.94 -73.32 78.91
N GLU A 8 13.40 -73.61 80.13
CA GLU A 8 12.49 -73.82 81.26
C GLU A 8 11.70 -72.53 81.57
N PRO A 9 10.43 -72.63 81.95
CA PRO A 9 9.62 -71.47 82.28
C PRO A 9 10.16 -70.81 83.55
N THR A 10 10.44 -69.51 83.46
CA THR A 10 10.98 -68.72 84.58
C THR A 10 10.02 -68.78 85.78
N PRO A 11 10.48 -69.16 86.99
CA PRO A 11 9.61 -69.22 88.15
C PRO A 11 9.13 -67.81 88.50
N LYS A 12 7.80 -67.64 88.61
CA LYS A 12 7.21 -66.37 89.06
C LYS A 12 7.65 -66.12 90.50
N SER A 13 8.38 -65.03 90.73
CA SER A 13 8.83 -64.64 92.07
C SER A 13 7.63 -64.39 92.99
N ALA A 14 7.77 -64.78 94.25
CA ALA A 14 6.75 -64.54 95.26
C ALA A 14 6.60 -63.03 95.52
N PRO A 15 5.38 -62.51 95.73
CA PRO A 15 5.18 -61.09 96.01
C PRO A 15 5.76 -60.71 97.38
N PHE A 16 6.31 -59.50 97.47
CA PHE A 16 6.84 -58.96 98.73
C PHE A 16 5.73 -58.77 99.78
N ALA A 17 6.06 -59.02 101.05
CA ALA A 17 5.16 -58.77 102.17
C ALA A 17 4.87 -57.27 102.33
N VAL A 18 3.60 -56.92 102.57
CA VAL A 18 3.14 -55.52 102.65
C VAL A 18 3.03 -55.10 104.12
N SER A 19 3.60 -53.95 104.46
CA SER A 19 3.52 -53.34 105.80
C SER A 19 2.77 -51.99 105.76
N VAL A 20 2.33 -51.50 106.93
CA VAL A 20 1.54 -50.25 107.07
C VAL A 20 2.33 -49.00 106.63
N ARG A 21 3.66 -49.05 106.63
CA ARG A 21 4.55 -48.00 106.13
C ARG A 21 5.67 -48.66 105.31
N GLY A 22 5.46 -48.77 104.00
CA GLY A 22 6.40 -49.37 103.05
C GLY A 22 6.71 -48.44 101.86
N TYR A 23 7.55 -48.93 100.95
CA TYR A 23 7.84 -48.26 99.68
C TYR A 23 6.62 -48.24 98.75
N ASP A 24 6.56 -47.25 97.85
CA ASP A 24 5.54 -47.22 96.79
C ASP A 24 5.76 -48.40 95.83
N LYS A 25 4.76 -49.28 95.75
CA LYS A 25 4.78 -50.46 94.89
C LYS A 25 5.09 -50.10 93.44
N ARG A 26 4.56 -48.99 92.91
CA ARG A 26 4.78 -48.60 91.51
C ARG A 26 6.24 -48.26 91.24
N GLN A 27 6.89 -47.53 92.15
CA GLN A 27 8.30 -47.17 92.03
C GLN A 27 9.21 -48.39 92.20
N VAL A 28 8.85 -49.32 93.09
CA VAL A 28 9.56 -50.60 93.27
C VAL A 28 9.42 -51.47 92.01
N ASP A 29 8.21 -51.62 91.46
CA ASP A 29 7.97 -52.39 90.24
C ASP A 29 8.70 -51.77 89.03
N GLU A 30 8.69 -50.44 88.90
CA GLU A 30 9.44 -49.72 87.85
C GLU A 30 10.95 -49.96 87.97
N ARG A 31 11.53 -49.79 89.17
CA ARG A 31 12.96 -50.04 89.40
C ARG A 31 13.34 -51.52 89.25
N LEU A 32 12.48 -52.46 89.63
CA LEU A 32 12.70 -53.89 89.40
C LEU A 32 12.63 -54.24 87.92
N ASN A 33 11.75 -53.61 87.15
CA ASN A 33 11.70 -53.78 85.69
C ASN A 33 12.94 -53.19 84.99
N GLU A 34 13.44 -52.05 85.47
CA GLU A 34 14.69 -51.44 85.02
C GLU A 34 15.88 -52.35 85.33
N THR A 35 16.07 -52.79 86.57
CA THR A 35 17.16 -53.71 86.94
C THR A 35 17.02 -55.09 86.26
N ALA A 36 15.80 -55.58 86.01
CA ALA A 36 15.59 -56.78 85.20
C ALA A 36 15.93 -56.57 83.72
N LYS A 37 15.85 -55.33 83.20
CA LYS A 37 16.32 -54.96 81.85
C LYS A 37 17.85 -54.87 81.84
N GLU A 38 18.47 -54.15 82.77
CA GLU A 38 19.92 -54.05 82.97
C GLU A 38 20.57 -55.44 83.08
N LEU A 39 19.95 -56.36 83.84
CA LEU A 39 20.44 -57.74 83.99
C LEU A 39 20.34 -58.54 82.70
N ARG A 40 19.27 -58.37 81.91
CA ARG A 40 19.13 -59.00 80.58
C ARG A 40 20.12 -58.46 79.57
N GLU A 41 20.37 -57.15 79.59
CA GLU A 41 21.36 -56.48 78.75
C GLU A 41 22.78 -56.93 79.12
N THR A 42 23.12 -56.96 80.41
CA THR A 42 24.40 -57.46 80.93
C THR A 42 24.60 -58.95 80.61
N ALA A 43 23.56 -59.78 80.74
CA ALA A 43 23.63 -61.19 80.37
C ALA A 43 23.89 -61.36 78.86
N ARG A 44 23.20 -60.58 78.02
CA ARG A 44 23.44 -60.56 76.58
C ARG A 44 24.88 -60.13 76.23
N SER A 45 25.36 -59.01 76.78
CA SER A 45 26.73 -58.54 76.54
C SER A 45 27.79 -59.52 77.06
N ARG A 46 27.52 -60.22 78.17
CA ARG A 46 28.36 -61.33 78.65
C ARG A 46 28.38 -62.48 77.64
N ASP A 47 27.23 -62.86 77.10
CA ASP A 47 27.15 -63.98 76.16
C ASP A 47 27.80 -63.64 74.81
N GLU A 48 27.68 -62.39 74.35
CA GLU A 48 28.44 -61.83 73.21
C GLU A 48 29.96 -61.78 73.49
N ALA A 49 30.38 -61.42 74.71
CA ALA A 49 31.79 -61.45 75.13
C ALA A 49 32.35 -62.89 75.24
N VAL A 50 31.55 -63.86 75.69
CA VAL A 50 31.93 -65.27 75.74
C VAL A 50 32.02 -65.86 74.33
N ALA A 51 31.11 -65.49 73.42
CA ALA A 51 31.17 -65.90 72.01
C ALA A 51 32.45 -65.37 71.33
N THR A 52 32.73 -64.07 71.44
CA THR A 52 33.95 -63.46 70.87
C THR A 52 35.23 -63.99 71.52
N SER A 53 35.24 -64.25 72.83
CA SER A 53 36.36 -64.93 73.50
C SER A 53 36.57 -66.36 72.96
N GLY A 54 35.50 -67.09 72.65
CA GLY A 54 35.55 -68.40 72.02
C GLY A 54 36.07 -68.37 70.57
N GLU A 55 35.71 -67.34 69.80
CA GLU A 55 36.22 -67.11 68.44
C GLU A 55 37.70 -66.74 68.44
N LEU A 56 38.11 -65.80 69.30
CA LEU A 56 39.52 -65.44 69.48
C LEU A 56 40.37 -66.63 69.95
N SER A 57 39.84 -67.49 70.82
CA SER A 57 40.52 -68.71 71.25
C SER A 57 40.73 -69.71 70.09
N LYS A 58 39.75 -69.84 69.18
CA LYS A 58 39.88 -70.65 67.96
C LYS A 58 40.91 -70.06 67.00
N ALA A 59 40.84 -68.74 66.74
CA ALA A 59 41.79 -68.04 65.88
C ALA A 59 43.22 -68.13 66.41
N LEU A 60 43.42 -68.01 67.73
CA LEU A 60 44.72 -68.17 68.38
C LEU A 60 45.24 -69.61 68.30
N SER A 61 44.39 -70.63 68.50
CA SER A 61 44.79 -72.03 68.30
C SER A 61 45.14 -72.33 66.85
N TYR A 62 44.40 -71.77 65.89
CA TYR A 62 44.67 -71.90 64.46
C TYR A 62 46.02 -71.26 64.10
N ALA A 63 46.26 -70.01 64.49
CA ALA A 63 47.53 -69.31 64.28
C ALA A 63 48.72 -69.98 64.99
N GLN A 64 48.51 -70.58 66.17
CA GLN A 64 49.54 -71.39 66.84
C GLN A 64 49.90 -72.64 66.03
N ASN A 65 48.91 -73.34 65.47
CA ASN A 65 49.15 -74.51 64.63
C ASN A 65 49.92 -74.13 63.36
N GLU A 66 49.48 -73.10 62.63
CA GLU A 66 50.20 -72.57 61.45
C GLU A 66 51.63 -72.13 61.79
N LEU A 67 51.83 -71.48 62.94
CA LEU A 67 53.15 -71.07 63.42
C LEU A 67 54.05 -72.26 63.77
N THR A 68 53.50 -73.39 64.22
CA THR A 68 54.28 -74.64 64.38
C THR A 68 54.59 -75.32 63.05
N GLU A 69 53.65 -75.33 62.10
CA GLU A 69 53.85 -75.92 60.77
C GLU A 69 54.88 -75.14 59.94
N THR A 70 54.78 -73.82 59.90
CA THR A 70 55.74 -72.92 59.23
C THR A 70 57.13 -73.00 59.87
N LYS A 71 57.24 -73.08 61.20
CA LYS A 71 58.53 -73.35 61.87
C LYS A 71 59.11 -74.70 61.47
N ALA A 72 58.29 -75.75 61.38
CA ALA A 72 58.75 -77.06 60.94
C ALA A 72 59.21 -77.03 59.46
N ALA A 73 58.49 -76.32 58.58
CA ALA A 73 58.89 -76.10 57.19
C ALA A 73 60.21 -75.33 57.07
N LEU A 74 60.38 -74.26 57.85
CA LEU A 74 61.62 -73.48 57.90
C LEU A 74 62.81 -74.33 58.35
N VAL A 75 62.63 -75.18 59.38
CA VAL A 75 63.68 -76.12 59.84
C VAL A 75 64.02 -77.14 58.74
N ARG A 76 63.03 -77.66 57.98
CA ARG A 76 63.29 -78.54 56.82
C ARG A 76 64.10 -77.83 55.74
N LEU A 77 63.76 -76.57 55.43
CA LEU A 77 64.43 -75.75 54.42
C LEU A 77 65.88 -75.40 54.82
N SER A 78 66.11 -75.02 56.08
CA SER A 78 67.43 -74.63 56.58
C SER A 78 68.39 -75.81 56.79
N SER A 79 67.87 -76.98 57.16
CA SER A 79 68.70 -78.14 57.51
C SER A 79 69.32 -78.86 56.30
N SER A 80 68.73 -78.73 55.11
CA SER A 80 69.27 -79.33 53.87
C SER A 80 68.77 -78.60 52.62
N PRO A 81 69.41 -77.48 52.23
CA PRO A 81 68.95 -76.63 51.12
C PRO A 81 68.90 -77.30 49.74
N SER A 82 69.51 -78.47 49.56
CA SER A 82 69.47 -79.30 48.34
C SER A 82 68.58 -80.54 48.45
N GLY A 83 67.96 -80.80 49.62
CA GLY A 83 67.10 -81.94 49.84
C GLY A 83 65.72 -81.80 49.17
N ALA A 84 65.10 -82.93 48.81
CA ALA A 84 63.81 -82.96 48.12
C ALA A 84 62.69 -82.20 48.86
N GLY A 85 62.66 -82.28 50.20
CA GLY A 85 61.71 -81.51 51.02
C GLY A 85 61.92 -79.99 50.91
N ALA A 86 63.17 -79.52 51.01
CA ALA A 86 63.50 -78.09 50.86
C ALA A 86 63.20 -77.55 49.44
N MET A 87 63.31 -78.40 48.41
CA MET A 87 62.87 -78.06 47.06
C MET A 87 61.35 -77.93 46.96
N ALA A 88 60.59 -78.87 47.51
CA ALA A 88 59.13 -78.84 47.48
C ALA A 88 58.54 -77.62 48.21
N GLU A 89 59.08 -77.26 49.39
CA GLU A 89 58.64 -76.08 50.15
C GLU A 89 58.94 -74.77 49.38
N ARG A 90 60.08 -74.68 48.68
CA ARG A 90 60.37 -73.51 47.82
C ARG A 90 59.47 -73.41 46.60
N VAL A 91 59.11 -74.53 45.97
CA VAL A 91 58.13 -74.54 44.87
C VAL A 91 56.75 -74.11 45.38
N ARG A 92 56.35 -74.53 46.58
CA ARG A 92 55.10 -74.08 47.22
C ARG A 92 55.11 -72.57 47.48
N MET A 93 56.20 -72.02 48.03
CA MET A 93 56.35 -70.58 48.23
C MET A 93 56.37 -69.81 46.89
N MET A 94 57.02 -70.34 45.85
CA MET A 94 56.99 -69.74 44.51
C MET A 94 55.57 -69.73 43.91
N MET A 95 54.78 -70.79 44.11
CA MET A 95 53.37 -70.80 43.68
C MET A 95 52.51 -69.83 44.47
N GLN A 96 52.72 -69.70 45.79
CA GLN A 96 51.99 -68.73 46.62
C GLN A 96 52.32 -67.29 46.20
N LEU A 97 53.60 -66.97 46.03
CA LEU A 97 54.03 -65.65 45.54
C LEU A 97 53.54 -65.36 44.11
N ALA A 98 53.42 -66.39 43.26
CA ALA A 98 52.83 -66.23 41.93
C ALA A 98 51.31 -66.00 41.97
N GLU A 99 50.58 -66.61 42.91
CA GLU A 99 49.14 -66.33 43.09
C GLU A 99 48.91 -64.93 43.67
N GLU A 100 49.75 -64.49 44.62
CA GLU A 100 49.77 -63.12 45.14
C GLU A 100 50.02 -62.10 44.01
N GLU A 101 51.06 -62.29 43.19
CA GLU A 101 51.34 -61.46 42.01
C GLU A 101 50.18 -61.47 40.98
N ILE A 102 49.54 -62.62 40.76
CA ILE A 102 48.36 -62.72 39.87
C ILE A 102 47.18 -61.92 40.41
N GLU A 103 46.94 -61.94 41.73
CA GLU A 103 45.84 -61.21 42.35
C GLU A 103 46.12 -59.70 42.39
N ASP A 104 47.37 -59.29 42.64
CA ASP A 104 47.80 -57.89 42.51
C ASP A 104 47.65 -57.39 41.05
N LEU A 105 48.02 -58.20 40.05
CA LEU A 105 47.82 -57.88 38.63
C LEU A 105 46.34 -57.81 38.24
N ARG A 106 45.46 -58.66 38.81
CA ARG A 106 44.01 -58.56 38.62
C ARG A 106 43.45 -57.29 39.25
N SER A 107 43.80 -57.02 40.49
CA SER A 107 43.41 -55.82 41.24
C SER A 107 43.82 -54.54 40.51
N ALA A 108 45.05 -54.48 40.00
CA ALA A 108 45.53 -53.38 39.16
C ALA A 108 44.74 -53.26 37.85
N ALA A 109 44.51 -54.37 37.13
CA ALA A 109 43.74 -54.35 35.89
C ALA A 109 42.27 -53.96 36.08
N GLU A 110 41.64 -54.34 37.20
CA GLU A 110 40.28 -53.93 37.57
C GLU A 110 40.21 -52.45 37.97
N ALA A 111 41.22 -51.95 38.68
CA ALA A 111 41.36 -50.52 38.99
C ALA A 111 41.54 -49.68 37.72
N ASP A 112 42.43 -50.08 36.81
CA ASP A 112 42.65 -49.42 35.52
C ASP A 112 41.41 -49.46 34.62
N ALA A 113 40.72 -50.61 34.55
CA ALA A 113 39.47 -50.74 33.81
C ALA A 113 38.35 -49.86 34.40
N THR A 114 38.28 -49.75 35.72
CA THR A 114 37.31 -48.89 36.42
C THR A 114 37.64 -47.40 36.22
N SER A 115 38.92 -47.03 36.28
CA SER A 115 39.40 -45.67 35.99
C SER A 115 39.06 -45.28 34.55
N THR A 116 39.43 -46.11 33.58
CA THR A 116 39.16 -45.90 32.15
C THR A 116 37.67 -45.74 31.85
N ARG A 117 36.81 -46.56 32.47
CA ARG A 117 35.34 -46.40 32.37
C ARG A 117 34.87 -45.09 32.99
N SER A 118 35.35 -44.75 34.18
CA SER A 118 34.99 -43.49 34.85
C SER A 118 35.40 -42.26 34.04
N GLU A 119 36.56 -42.27 33.38
CA GLU A 119 37.00 -41.20 32.49
C GLU A 119 36.17 -41.13 31.20
N ALA A 120 35.85 -42.28 30.59
CA ALA A 120 34.97 -42.34 29.42
C ALA A 120 33.56 -41.82 29.74
N ASP A 121 32.99 -42.19 30.88
CA ASP A 121 31.67 -41.73 31.33
C ASP A 121 31.66 -40.22 31.61
N LYS A 122 32.71 -39.68 32.27
CA LYS A 122 32.89 -38.22 32.47
C LYS A 122 32.96 -37.49 31.13
N TYR A 123 33.78 -37.97 30.20
CA TYR A 123 33.94 -37.37 28.87
C TYR A 123 32.63 -37.41 28.07
N ALA A 124 31.90 -38.53 28.13
CA ALA A 124 30.59 -38.66 27.49
C ALA A 124 29.57 -37.67 28.07
N HIS A 125 29.49 -37.55 29.40
CA HIS A 125 28.60 -36.59 30.05
C HIS A 125 28.98 -35.13 29.80
N GLU A 126 30.28 -34.79 29.77
CA GLU A 126 30.73 -33.44 29.43
C GLU A 126 30.46 -33.10 27.96
N THR A 127 30.64 -34.05 27.05
CA THR A 127 30.29 -33.92 25.63
C THR A 127 28.78 -33.74 25.44
N GLN A 128 27.95 -34.52 26.14
CA GLN A 128 26.49 -34.34 26.13
C GLN A 128 26.09 -32.96 26.66
N ARG A 129 26.60 -32.56 27.83
CA ARG A 129 26.29 -31.27 28.46
C ARG A 129 26.72 -30.07 27.60
N THR A 130 27.87 -30.16 26.93
CA THR A 130 28.33 -29.09 26.03
C THR A 130 27.51 -29.05 24.74
N ALA A 131 27.10 -30.19 24.18
CA ALA A 131 26.21 -30.25 23.03
C ALA A 131 24.79 -29.73 23.35
N GLU A 132 24.20 -30.14 24.48
CA GLU A 132 22.91 -29.63 24.98
C GLU A 132 22.95 -28.12 25.19
N LYS A 133 24.01 -27.61 25.83
CA LYS A 133 24.21 -26.17 26.01
C LYS A 133 24.29 -25.45 24.66
N LEU A 134 25.08 -25.97 23.72
CA LEU A 134 25.24 -25.37 22.40
C LEU A 134 23.91 -25.38 21.61
N SER A 135 23.12 -26.44 21.69
CA SER A 135 21.77 -26.49 21.09
C SER A 135 20.88 -25.41 21.68
N LYS A 136 20.82 -25.32 23.02
CA LYS A 136 20.01 -24.33 23.71
C LYS A 136 20.44 -22.88 23.43
N ASP A 137 21.74 -22.61 23.40
CA ASP A 137 22.28 -21.29 23.08
C ASP A 137 21.96 -20.91 21.61
N ALA A 138 22.02 -21.87 20.67
CA ALA A 138 21.65 -21.67 19.28
C ALA A 138 20.12 -21.52 19.06
N GLU A 139 19.30 -22.23 19.82
CA GLU A 139 17.85 -22.09 19.84
C GLU A 139 17.46 -20.70 20.37
N ALA A 140 18.05 -20.25 21.47
CA ALA A 140 17.79 -18.93 22.04
C ALA A 140 18.20 -17.78 21.10
N GLU A 141 19.35 -17.89 20.43
CA GLU A 141 19.77 -16.88 19.44
C GLU A 141 18.86 -16.90 18.19
N ARG A 142 18.40 -18.08 17.75
CA ARG A 142 17.41 -18.19 16.67
C ARG A 142 16.08 -17.54 17.07
N GLU A 143 15.56 -17.79 18.27
CA GLU A 143 14.33 -17.18 18.77
C GLU A 143 14.46 -15.66 18.86
N ARG A 144 15.61 -15.17 19.36
CA ARG A 144 15.92 -13.74 19.39
C ARG A 144 15.92 -13.11 17.99
N LEU A 145 16.64 -13.70 17.04
CA LEU A 145 16.71 -13.19 15.66
C LEU A 145 15.34 -13.23 14.96
N LEU A 146 14.51 -14.23 15.25
CA LEU A 146 13.13 -14.29 14.74
C LEU A 146 12.23 -13.23 15.38
N ALA A 147 12.38 -12.96 16.68
CA ALA A 147 11.65 -11.90 17.37
C ALA A 147 12.05 -10.51 16.86
N GLU A 148 13.35 -10.27 16.68
CA GLU A 148 13.92 -9.04 16.12
C GLU A 148 13.44 -8.82 14.69
N ALA A 149 13.59 -9.82 13.80
CA ALA A 149 13.10 -9.75 12.43
C ALA A 149 11.59 -9.53 12.34
N LYS A 150 10.80 -10.12 13.25
CA LYS A 150 9.35 -9.90 13.31
C LYS A 150 9.03 -8.46 13.72
N ALA A 151 9.69 -7.92 14.74
CA ALA A 151 9.50 -6.53 15.17
C ALA A 151 9.91 -5.54 14.07
N ASP A 152 11.00 -5.82 13.35
CA ASP A 152 11.46 -5.02 12.20
C ASP A 152 10.42 -5.02 11.07
N ILE A 153 9.82 -6.18 10.75
CA ILE A 153 8.75 -6.28 9.74
C ILE A 153 7.49 -5.55 10.22
N GLU A 154 7.11 -5.68 11.49
CA GLU A 154 5.94 -5.02 12.07
C GLU A 154 6.10 -3.49 12.06
N SER A 155 7.27 -2.96 12.45
CA SER A 155 7.59 -1.52 12.35
C SER A 155 7.51 -1.05 10.90
N ARG A 156 8.20 -1.73 9.97
CA ARG A 156 8.21 -1.31 8.55
C ARG A 156 6.84 -1.39 7.88
N THR A 157 5.99 -2.34 8.28
CA THR A 157 4.60 -2.40 7.76
C THR A 157 3.73 -1.31 8.38
N ALA A 158 3.91 -0.96 9.66
CA ALA A 158 3.25 0.19 10.27
C ALA A 158 3.67 1.52 9.61
N ASP A 159 4.98 1.73 9.40
CA ASP A 159 5.54 2.92 8.74
C ASP A 159 5.04 3.04 7.29
N ALA A 160 5.04 1.94 6.53
CA ALA A 160 4.55 1.91 5.15
C ALA A 160 3.03 2.19 5.07
N ASN A 161 2.24 1.64 5.99
CA ASN A 161 0.80 1.91 6.06
C ASN A 161 0.54 3.38 6.41
N ALA A 162 1.30 3.96 7.34
CA ALA A 162 1.20 5.37 7.71
C ALA A 162 1.59 6.32 6.55
N ASP A 163 2.62 6.00 5.78
CA ASP A 163 2.98 6.73 4.56
C ASP A 163 1.90 6.62 3.47
N ILE A 164 1.32 5.43 3.26
CA ILE A 164 0.19 5.23 2.34
C ILE A 164 -1.03 6.06 2.79
N GLU A 165 -1.38 6.05 4.07
CA GLU A 165 -2.52 6.82 4.59
C GLU A 165 -2.26 8.34 4.55
N SER A 166 -1.03 8.77 4.82
CA SER A 166 -0.63 10.17 4.63
C SER A 166 -0.70 10.61 3.16
N ARG A 167 -0.37 9.72 2.20
CA ARG A 167 -0.42 10.03 0.76
C ARG A 167 -1.84 10.02 0.21
N THR A 168 -2.68 9.09 0.64
CA THR A 168 -4.10 9.05 0.24
C THR A 168 -4.83 10.28 0.76
N THR A 169 -4.71 10.59 2.05
CA THR A 169 -5.32 11.81 2.63
C THR A 169 -4.77 13.12 2.03
N ALA A 170 -3.49 13.16 1.62
CA ALA A 170 -2.95 14.29 0.87
C ALA A 170 -3.49 14.38 -0.56
N ALA A 171 -3.61 13.25 -1.27
CA ALA A 171 -4.16 13.20 -2.62
C ALA A 171 -5.66 13.55 -2.66
N ASP A 172 -6.44 13.11 -1.69
CA ASP A 172 -7.87 13.42 -1.60
C ASP A 172 -8.11 14.89 -1.23
N ARG A 173 -7.25 15.49 -0.39
CA ARG A 173 -7.24 16.94 -0.18
C ARG A 173 -6.91 17.70 -1.47
N ALA A 174 -5.85 17.31 -2.18
CA ALA A 174 -5.45 17.95 -3.42
C ALA A 174 -6.52 17.84 -4.53
N ARG A 175 -7.28 16.73 -4.57
CA ARG A 175 -8.46 16.57 -5.43
C ARG A 175 -9.57 17.55 -5.05
N ALA A 176 -9.93 17.62 -3.77
CA ALA A 176 -10.95 18.55 -3.30
C ALA A 176 -10.60 20.02 -3.57
N GLU A 177 -9.34 20.41 -3.33
CA GLU A 177 -8.82 21.75 -3.65
C GLU A 177 -8.85 22.04 -5.16
N ALA A 178 -8.52 21.05 -6.00
CA ALA A 178 -8.58 21.18 -7.46
C ALA A 178 -10.02 21.27 -7.99
N ASP A 179 -10.94 20.50 -7.42
CA ASP A 179 -12.38 20.54 -7.77
C ASP A 179 -13.01 21.87 -7.35
N GLU A 180 -12.68 22.39 -6.17
CA GLU A 180 -13.10 23.72 -5.70
C GLU A 180 -12.55 24.83 -6.60
N ALA A 181 -11.25 24.78 -6.93
CA ALA A 181 -10.63 25.74 -7.86
C ALA A 181 -11.25 25.69 -9.26
N ALA A 182 -11.56 24.49 -9.77
CA ALA A 182 -12.24 24.31 -11.05
C ALA A 182 -13.69 24.83 -11.02
N ALA A 183 -14.41 24.65 -9.92
CA ALA A 183 -15.75 25.21 -9.72
C ALA A 183 -15.72 26.75 -9.66
N ALA A 184 -14.79 27.33 -8.92
CA ALA A 184 -14.58 28.78 -8.83
C ALA A 184 -14.18 29.39 -10.19
N ALA A 185 -13.30 28.73 -10.95
CA ALA A 185 -12.91 29.16 -12.29
C ALA A 185 -14.08 29.12 -13.28
N ARG A 186 -14.95 28.11 -13.21
CA ARG A 186 -16.18 28.03 -14.02
C ARG A 186 -17.15 29.16 -13.67
N ALA A 187 -17.43 29.38 -12.38
CA ALA A 187 -18.30 30.46 -11.92
C ALA A 187 -17.80 31.84 -12.39
N SER A 188 -16.49 32.11 -12.24
CA SER A 188 -15.88 33.36 -12.71
C SER A 188 -15.94 33.51 -14.25
N ALA A 189 -15.79 32.42 -15.00
CA ALA A 189 -15.94 32.44 -16.45
C ALA A 189 -17.40 32.69 -16.89
N ASP A 190 -18.38 32.11 -16.21
CA ASP A 190 -19.81 32.32 -16.47
C ASP A 190 -20.24 33.75 -16.12
N GLU A 191 -19.74 34.32 -15.02
CA GLU A 191 -19.92 35.73 -14.67
C GLU A 191 -19.29 36.66 -15.72
N ALA A 192 -18.04 36.41 -16.12
CA ALA A 192 -17.36 37.21 -17.13
C ALA A 192 -18.05 37.12 -18.50
N ALA A 193 -18.53 35.94 -18.90
CA ALA A 193 -19.30 35.75 -20.14
C ALA A 193 -20.66 36.49 -20.08
N THR A 194 -21.30 36.52 -18.91
CA THR A 194 -22.56 37.26 -18.68
C THR A 194 -22.33 38.77 -18.76
N GLN A 195 -21.28 39.29 -18.13
CA GLN A 195 -20.88 40.70 -18.22
C GLN A 195 -20.50 41.09 -19.65
N ALA A 196 -19.75 40.24 -20.36
CA ALA A 196 -19.38 40.47 -21.75
C ALA A 196 -20.61 40.57 -22.66
N ARG A 197 -21.59 39.66 -22.51
CA ARG A 197 -22.87 39.71 -23.25
C ARG A 197 -23.63 41.00 -22.95
N ALA A 198 -23.83 41.35 -21.68
CA ALA A 198 -24.50 42.58 -21.29
C ALA A 198 -23.83 43.83 -21.90
N SER A 199 -22.49 43.92 -21.85
CA SER A 199 -21.75 45.03 -22.46
C SER A 199 -21.84 45.07 -23.99
N ALA A 200 -21.96 43.90 -24.64
CA ALA A 200 -22.13 43.81 -26.09
C ALA A 200 -23.56 44.20 -26.51
N ASP A 201 -24.57 43.82 -25.73
CA ASP A 201 -25.96 44.22 -25.93
C ASP A 201 -26.14 45.74 -25.73
N GLU A 202 -25.54 46.31 -24.67
CA GLU A 202 -25.51 47.77 -24.44
C GLU A 202 -24.81 48.52 -25.59
N ALA A 203 -23.67 48.01 -26.07
CA ALA A 203 -22.95 48.60 -27.20
C ALA A 203 -23.74 48.47 -28.53
N ALA A 204 -24.45 47.36 -28.73
CA ALA A 204 -25.29 47.14 -29.91
C ALA A 204 -26.50 48.09 -29.93
N GLU A 205 -27.20 48.26 -28.79
CA GLU A 205 -28.29 49.23 -28.67
C GLU A 205 -27.78 50.68 -28.83
N ALA A 206 -26.62 51.02 -28.27
CA ALA A 206 -26.01 52.34 -28.47
C ALA A 206 -25.65 52.60 -29.95
N ALA A 207 -25.10 51.59 -30.64
CA ALA A 207 -24.79 51.68 -32.08
C ALA A 207 -26.07 51.77 -32.93
N ALA A 208 -27.12 51.00 -32.61
CA ALA A 208 -28.41 51.06 -33.29
C ALA A 208 -29.10 52.43 -33.07
N ALA A 209 -29.02 53.00 -31.87
CA ALA A 209 -29.51 54.34 -31.57
C ALA A 209 -28.74 55.43 -32.36
N ALA A 210 -27.41 55.31 -32.45
CA ALA A 210 -26.59 56.22 -33.25
C ALA A 210 -26.92 56.14 -34.76
N GLN A 211 -27.08 54.93 -35.30
CA GLN A 211 -27.49 54.71 -36.70
C GLN A 211 -28.90 55.28 -36.99
N ARG A 212 -29.86 55.12 -36.07
CA ARG A 212 -31.19 55.73 -36.18
C ARG A 212 -31.09 57.25 -36.18
N ALA A 213 -30.33 57.85 -35.26
CA ALA A 213 -30.13 59.30 -35.21
C ALA A 213 -29.44 59.87 -36.46
N GLU A 214 -28.50 59.14 -37.06
CA GLU A 214 -27.88 59.51 -38.33
C GLU A 214 -28.84 59.37 -39.51
N ALA A 215 -29.63 58.30 -39.57
CA ALA A 215 -30.67 58.12 -40.59
C ALA A 215 -31.75 59.22 -40.49
N ASP A 216 -32.20 59.57 -39.28
CA ASP A 216 -33.14 60.65 -39.03
C ASP A 216 -32.57 62.02 -39.45
N ARG A 217 -31.27 62.27 -39.20
CA ARG A 217 -30.56 63.48 -39.67
C ARG A 217 -30.54 63.55 -41.20
N LEU A 218 -30.13 62.47 -41.87
CA LEU A 218 -30.07 62.41 -43.33
C LEU A 218 -31.47 62.56 -43.96
N ALA A 219 -32.49 61.91 -43.39
CA ALA A 219 -33.88 62.07 -43.81
C ALA A 219 -34.36 63.52 -43.62
N ALA A 220 -34.01 64.19 -42.53
CA ALA A 220 -34.35 65.60 -42.31
C ALA A 220 -33.62 66.53 -43.30
N GLU A 221 -32.36 66.26 -43.65
CA GLU A 221 -31.60 66.98 -44.66
C GLU A 221 -32.17 66.77 -46.09
N GLU A 222 -32.57 65.55 -46.43
CA GLU A 222 -33.26 65.24 -47.69
C GLU A 222 -34.63 65.93 -47.76
N ILE A 223 -35.43 65.90 -46.68
CA ILE A 223 -36.71 66.61 -46.62
C ILE A 223 -36.50 68.12 -46.75
N ALA A 224 -35.49 68.70 -46.10
CA ALA A 224 -35.18 70.13 -46.19
C ALA A 224 -34.73 70.54 -47.61
N THR A 225 -33.86 69.75 -48.24
CA THR A 225 -33.41 70.02 -49.63
C THR A 225 -34.54 69.83 -50.64
N LYS A 226 -35.36 68.78 -50.51
CA LYS A 226 -36.54 68.55 -51.36
C LYS A 226 -37.60 69.63 -51.17
N LYS A 227 -37.81 70.10 -49.94
CA LYS A 227 -38.67 71.25 -49.66
C LYS A 227 -38.14 72.51 -50.31
N SER A 228 -36.84 72.84 -50.17
CA SER A 228 -36.24 73.98 -50.84
C SER A 228 -36.34 73.90 -52.37
N GLN A 229 -36.19 72.70 -52.95
CA GLN A 229 -36.40 72.45 -54.39
C GLN A 229 -37.85 72.68 -54.79
N ALA A 230 -38.82 72.21 -54.00
CA ALA A 230 -40.24 72.41 -54.24
C ALA A 230 -40.66 73.88 -54.08
N ASP A 231 -40.18 74.58 -53.04
CA ASP A 231 -40.42 76.00 -52.80
C ASP A 231 -39.84 76.85 -53.95
N THR A 232 -38.64 76.51 -54.46
CA THR A 232 -38.04 77.15 -55.64
C THR A 232 -38.84 76.87 -56.91
N ALA A 233 -39.21 75.61 -57.17
CA ALA A 233 -40.02 75.26 -58.33
C ALA A 233 -41.42 75.90 -58.31
N LEU A 234 -41.99 76.10 -57.11
CA LEU A 234 -43.25 76.80 -56.91
C LEU A 234 -43.08 78.32 -57.14
N ALA A 235 -41.97 78.92 -56.69
CA ALA A 235 -41.63 80.30 -57.02
C ALA A 235 -41.45 80.52 -58.53
N ASP A 236 -40.71 79.62 -59.22
CA ASP A 236 -40.56 79.62 -60.67
C ASP A 236 -41.91 79.46 -61.40
N ALA A 237 -42.80 78.61 -60.88
CA ALA A 237 -44.13 78.39 -61.46
C ALA A 237 -45.04 79.63 -61.26
N LEU A 238 -44.97 80.28 -60.10
CA LEU A 238 -45.65 81.55 -59.86
C LEU A 238 -45.09 82.67 -60.73
N GLN A 239 -43.76 82.75 -60.92
CA GLN A 239 -43.15 83.73 -61.81
C GLN A 239 -43.61 83.52 -63.26
N LYS A 240 -43.58 82.28 -63.76
CA LYS A 240 -44.12 81.92 -65.08
C LYS A 240 -45.61 82.22 -65.20
N GLN A 241 -46.39 82.05 -64.12
CA GLN A 241 -47.79 82.46 -64.09
C GLN A 241 -47.94 83.98 -64.19
N THR A 242 -47.16 84.77 -63.44
CA THR A 242 -47.19 86.23 -63.53
C THR A 242 -46.78 86.70 -64.92
N GLU A 243 -45.68 86.20 -65.47
CA GLU A 243 -45.25 86.48 -66.85
C GLU A 243 -46.31 86.09 -67.88
N ALA A 244 -46.96 84.93 -67.74
CA ALA A 244 -48.06 84.53 -68.61
C ALA A 244 -49.30 85.43 -68.46
N THR A 245 -49.61 85.94 -67.26
CA THR A 245 -50.69 86.93 -67.07
C THR A 245 -50.33 88.30 -67.60
N GLU A 246 -49.08 88.73 -67.52
CA GLU A 246 -48.57 89.96 -68.14
C GLU A 246 -48.58 89.84 -69.65
N GLN A 247 -48.06 88.75 -70.23
CA GLN A 247 -48.15 88.44 -71.66
C GLN A 247 -49.61 88.38 -72.13
N ARG A 248 -50.51 87.74 -71.38
CA ARG A 248 -51.96 87.76 -71.67
C ARG A 248 -52.52 89.18 -71.64
N THR A 249 -52.10 90.00 -70.69
CA THR A 249 -52.55 91.41 -70.57
C THR A 249 -51.99 92.26 -71.70
N LEU A 250 -50.75 92.04 -72.12
CA LEU A 250 -50.12 92.65 -73.29
C LEU A 250 -50.80 92.22 -74.59
N VAL A 251 -51.13 90.94 -74.75
CA VAL A 251 -51.88 90.41 -75.90
C VAL A 251 -53.31 90.95 -75.91
N LEU A 252 -53.97 91.08 -74.77
CA LEU A 252 -55.28 91.74 -74.67
C LEU A 252 -55.19 93.25 -74.97
N GLY A 253 -54.14 93.93 -74.50
CA GLY A 253 -53.86 95.34 -74.79
C GLY A 253 -53.44 95.61 -76.24
N LEU A 254 -52.79 94.64 -76.89
CA LEU A 254 -52.53 94.63 -78.32
C LEU A 254 -53.80 94.31 -79.09
N ARG A 255 -54.62 93.37 -78.63
CA ARG A 255 -55.93 93.05 -79.22
C ARG A 255 -56.89 94.23 -79.13
N THR A 256 -56.92 94.97 -78.02
CA THR A 256 -57.70 96.22 -77.95
C THR A 256 -57.12 97.27 -78.87
N LYS A 257 -55.80 97.54 -78.89
CA LYS A 257 -55.20 98.46 -79.88
C LYS A 257 -55.41 98.05 -81.34
N VAL A 258 -55.47 96.76 -81.64
CA VAL A 258 -55.80 96.22 -82.97
C VAL A 258 -57.28 96.31 -83.24
N ALA A 259 -58.16 96.10 -82.25
CA ALA A 259 -59.60 96.33 -82.36
C ALA A 259 -59.93 97.82 -82.50
N ASP A 260 -59.19 98.72 -81.85
CA ASP A 260 -59.30 100.18 -81.98
C ASP A 260 -58.79 100.63 -83.35
N ARG A 261 -57.69 100.04 -83.85
CA ARG A 261 -57.25 100.26 -85.25
C ARG A 261 -58.23 99.69 -86.26
N LEU A 262 -58.80 98.51 -86.01
CA LEU A 262 -59.81 97.90 -86.86
C LEU A 262 -61.12 98.67 -86.81
N ALA A 263 -61.51 99.23 -85.65
CA ALA A 263 -62.66 100.12 -85.51
C ALA A 263 -62.40 101.51 -86.09
N ALA A 264 -61.15 102.00 -86.09
CA ALA A 264 -60.78 103.23 -86.79
C ALA A 264 -60.74 103.01 -88.32
N THR A 265 -60.29 101.84 -88.80
CA THR A 265 -60.40 101.49 -90.23
C THR A 265 -61.82 101.10 -90.62
N ASP A 266 -62.62 100.49 -89.74
CA ASP A 266 -64.04 100.20 -89.99
C ASP A 266 -64.87 101.48 -89.89
N ALA A 267 -64.51 102.46 -89.05
CA ALA A 267 -65.08 103.80 -89.10
C ALA A 267 -64.70 104.52 -90.39
N ALA A 268 -63.43 104.46 -90.83
CA ALA A 268 -63.00 105.04 -92.11
C ALA A 268 -63.61 104.31 -93.33
N VAL A 269 -63.85 103.00 -93.23
CA VAL A 269 -64.51 102.18 -94.26
C VAL A 269 -66.02 102.38 -94.23
N GLN A 270 -66.66 102.53 -93.07
CA GLN A 270 -68.07 102.93 -92.98
C GLN A 270 -68.27 104.38 -93.44
N GLU A 271 -67.33 105.29 -93.19
CA GLU A 271 -67.33 106.65 -93.73
C GLU A 271 -67.17 106.63 -95.27
N ALA A 272 -66.35 105.73 -95.81
CA ALA A 272 -66.26 105.50 -97.26
C ALA A 272 -67.49 104.78 -97.86
N ILE A 273 -68.09 103.82 -97.16
CA ILE A 273 -69.29 103.08 -97.58
C ILE A 273 -70.54 103.97 -97.51
N ARG A 274 -70.59 104.94 -96.59
CA ARG A 274 -71.67 105.94 -96.55
C ARG A 274 -71.71 106.86 -97.78
N LEU A 275 -70.69 106.80 -98.63
CA LEU A 275 -70.60 107.50 -99.91
C LEU A 275 -70.94 106.62 -101.13
N LEU A 276 -71.26 105.32 -100.97
CA LEU A 276 -71.68 104.43 -102.08
C LEU A 276 -72.76 103.42 -101.65
N THR A 277 -74.03 103.83 -101.76
CA THR A 277 -75.26 103.00 -101.75
C THR A 277 -75.31 101.91 -102.85
N PRO A 278 -76.22 100.90 -102.84
CA PRO A 278 -77.20 100.45 -101.81
C PRO A 278 -77.39 98.89 -101.63
N ALA A 279 -78.30 98.51 -100.72
CA ALA A 279 -79.25 97.37 -100.73
C ALA A 279 -78.84 95.87 -100.46
N ASP A 280 -79.66 95.28 -99.56
CA ASP A 280 -80.12 93.88 -99.38
C ASP A 280 -79.35 92.74 -98.65
N GLU A 281 -80.16 91.93 -97.95
CA GLU A 281 -79.91 90.69 -97.18
C GLU A 281 -79.68 89.43 -98.09
N PRO A 282 -79.63 88.14 -97.64
CA PRO A 282 -79.61 87.53 -96.28
C PRO A 282 -78.60 86.35 -96.04
N ALA A 283 -78.63 85.78 -94.82
CA ALA A 283 -78.49 84.34 -94.46
C ALA A 283 -77.13 83.55 -94.58
N THR A 284 -76.66 83.02 -93.42
CA THR A 284 -76.25 81.61 -93.05
C THR A 284 -75.62 80.61 -94.06
N PRO A 285 -75.03 79.45 -93.64
CA PRO A 285 -74.19 79.07 -92.48
C PRO A 285 -73.01 78.08 -92.83
N THR A 286 -72.39 77.45 -91.81
CA THR A 286 -71.93 76.02 -91.80
C THR A 286 -70.55 75.58 -92.37
N SER A 287 -69.87 74.74 -91.56
CA SER A 287 -68.85 73.70 -91.89
C SER A 287 -67.45 74.08 -92.40
N ALA A 288 -66.43 73.20 -92.36
CA ALA A 288 -66.07 72.05 -91.48
C ALA A 288 -64.75 71.41 -91.98
N SER A 289 -64.10 70.60 -91.12
CA SER A 289 -63.16 69.52 -91.48
C SER A 289 -61.85 69.94 -92.20
N ALA A 290 -60.80 69.12 -92.30
CA ALA A 290 -60.49 67.77 -91.76
C ALA A 290 -58.98 67.77 -91.36
N GLU A 291 -58.50 67.02 -90.35
CA GLU A 291 -58.09 65.60 -90.43
C GLU A 291 -57.20 65.25 -91.65
N ASP A 292 -55.99 64.72 -91.40
CA ASP A 292 -55.63 63.29 -91.57
C ASP A 292 -54.08 63.15 -91.39
N SER A 293 -53.55 62.62 -90.29
CA SER A 293 -53.20 61.19 -90.05
C SER A 293 -51.76 60.82 -90.56
N PRO A 294 -51.28 59.55 -90.56
CA PRO A 294 -50.35 59.13 -89.49
C PRO A 294 -49.15 58.26 -89.99
N THR A 295 -48.72 57.28 -89.16
CA THR A 295 -47.74 56.17 -89.40
C THR A 295 -46.25 56.51 -89.31
N ALA A 296 -45.32 55.59 -88.99
CA ALA A 296 -45.29 54.35 -88.19
C ALA A 296 -43.81 53.86 -88.05
N GLY A 297 -43.49 52.95 -87.11
CA GLY A 297 -42.17 52.28 -87.08
C GLY A 297 -41.95 51.31 -85.90
N ALA A 298 -41.55 50.06 -86.19
CA ALA A 298 -41.18 48.98 -85.24
C ALA A 298 -39.63 48.79 -85.18
N SER A 299 -39.02 48.08 -84.22
CA SER A 299 -38.79 46.60 -84.15
C SER A 299 -37.96 46.29 -82.88
N THR A 300 -38.32 45.39 -81.94
CA THR A 300 -38.05 43.93 -81.80
C THR A 300 -36.57 43.44 -81.78
N ASP A 301 -36.10 42.91 -80.65
CA ASP A 301 -35.76 41.48 -80.43
C ASP A 301 -35.22 41.23 -78.99
N THR A 302 -34.61 40.07 -78.61
CA THR A 302 -35.17 38.71 -78.33
C THR A 302 -34.03 37.76 -77.90
N SER A 303 -34.09 37.07 -76.73
CA SER A 303 -33.27 35.86 -76.39
C SER A 303 -33.67 35.15 -75.08
N SER A 304 -33.39 33.84 -74.97
CA SER A 304 -33.80 32.90 -73.92
C SER A 304 -32.71 31.84 -73.70
N ASP A 305 -32.47 31.34 -72.46
CA ASP A 305 -32.36 29.88 -72.21
C ASP A 305 -32.30 29.45 -70.72
N ALA A 306 -32.58 28.17 -70.47
CA ALA A 306 -32.31 27.38 -69.25
C ALA A 306 -31.75 25.99 -69.65
N PRO A 307 -31.11 25.18 -68.77
CA PRO A 307 -31.88 24.11 -68.08
C PRO A 307 -31.24 23.63 -66.74
N ALA A 308 -31.62 22.43 -66.26
CA ALA A 308 -31.28 21.87 -64.94
C ALA A 308 -30.76 20.41 -64.96
N SER A 309 -30.19 19.96 -63.82
CA SER A 309 -30.30 18.59 -63.21
C SER A 309 -29.03 17.75 -62.97
N THR A 310 -29.20 16.80 -62.02
CA THR A 310 -28.46 15.55 -61.68
C THR A 310 -27.13 15.55 -60.90
N ASP A 311 -27.25 15.27 -59.59
CA ASP A 311 -26.85 14.01 -58.91
C ASP A 311 -25.39 13.50 -58.95
N THR A 312 -24.75 13.36 -57.77
CA THR A 312 -24.08 12.11 -57.32
C THR A 312 -23.56 12.20 -55.88
N THR A 313 -23.81 11.16 -55.08
CA THR A 313 -23.00 10.77 -53.90
C THR A 313 -22.20 9.50 -54.27
N PRO A 314 -21.10 9.14 -53.58
CA PRO A 314 -21.25 8.28 -52.38
C PRO A 314 -20.15 8.38 -51.29
N THR A 315 -20.46 7.84 -50.09
CA THR A 315 -19.55 7.23 -49.07
C THR A 315 -18.31 7.98 -48.53
N GLY A 316 -18.06 8.04 -47.22
CA GLY A 316 -18.79 7.51 -46.06
C GLY A 316 -17.96 7.54 -44.76
N ALA A 317 -18.54 7.09 -43.63
CA ALA A 317 -17.92 6.75 -42.32
C ALA A 317 -17.12 7.87 -41.58
N THR A 318 -17.53 8.39 -40.41
CA THR A 318 -17.50 7.79 -39.03
C THR A 318 -16.13 7.27 -38.58
N SER A 319 -15.66 7.35 -37.32
CA SER A 319 -16.02 8.08 -36.08
C SER A 319 -15.07 7.58 -34.98
N ALA A 320 -14.50 8.45 -34.12
CA ALA A 320 -13.93 8.09 -32.81
C ALA A 320 -12.80 7.00 -32.82
N ASP A 321 -12.20 6.53 -31.72
CA ASP A 321 -11.81 7.17 -30.45
C ASP A 321 -10.55 6.47 -29.88
N ASP A 322 -9.97 7.09 -28.85
CA ASP A 322 -9.32 6.55 -27.65
C ASP A 322 -8.42 5.27 -27.61
N SER A 323 -7.25 5.46 -26.97
CA SER A 323 -6.59 4.64 -25.93
C SER A 323 -5.93 3.24 -26.12
N SER A 324 -4.98 3.04 -25.18
CA SER A 324 -4.40 1.81 -24.64
C SER A 324 -3.53 0.96 -25.60
N ALA A 325 -2.23 0.71 -25.37
CA ALA A 325 -1.47 0.32 -24.16
C ALA A 325 -1.67 -1.14 -23.71
N ALA A 326 -0.57 -1.73 -23.21
CA ALA A 326 -0.35 -3.13 -22.82
C ALA A 326 -0.38 -4.15 -23.99
N ALA A 327 0.30 -5.28 -23.98
CA ALA A 327 1.48 -5.82 -23.29
C ALA A 327 1.58 -7.28 -23.78
N SER A 328 2.73 -7.71 -24.29
CA SER A 328 3.00 -9.12 -24.60
C SER A 328 4.45 -9.41 -24.20
N THR A 329 4.70 -9.64 -22.91
CA THR A 329 4.84 -11.00 -22.35
C THR A 329 6.01 -11.75 -22.99
N ASP A 330 7.21 -11.41 -22.53
CA ASP A 330 8.34 -12.34 -22.55
C ASP A 330 7.92 -13.64 -21.87
N SER A 331 8.16 -14.76 -22.54
CA SER A 331 7.91 -16.11 -22.01
C SER A 331 8.95 -17.06 -22.56
N ASP A 332 10.14 -17.02 -21.96
CA ASP A 332 11.08 -18.11 -22.05
C ASP A 332 11.52 -18.52 -20.64
N ALA A 333 10.89 -19.58 -20.13
CA ALA A 333 11.09 -20.11 -18.79
C ALA A 333 11.96 -21.37 -18.86
N ALA A 334 13.26 -21.21 -18.58
CA ALA A 334 14.20 -22.33 -18.48
C ALA A 334 14.26 -22.89 -17.04
N PRO A 335 13.96 -24.19 -16.81
CA PRO A 335 14.14 -24.84 -15.52
C PRO A 335 15.36 -25.79 -15.49
N SER A 336 15.69 -26.26 -14.28
CA SER A 336 16.74 -27.26 -13.89
C SER A 336 18.11 -26.63 -13.55
N GLN A 337 18.53 -26.46 -12.29
CA GLN A 337 18.72 -27.38 -11.14
C GLN A 337 19.95 -28.31 -11.20
N SER A 338 20.62 -28.42 -10.03
CA SER A 338 21.67 -29.40 -9.62
C SER A 338 23.07 -29.18 -10.22
N ALA A 339 24.18 -29.04 -9.47
CA ALA A 339 24.59 -29.72 -8.23
C ALA A 339 25.77 -28.96 -7.53
N PRO A 340 26.15 -29.29 -6.27
CA PRO A 340 27.19 -28.58 -5.53
C PRO A 340 28.61 -29.16 -5.74
N GLN A 341 29.66 -28.33 -5.63
CA GLN A 341 31.05 -28.83 -5.58
C GLN A 341 31.91 -28.23 -4.45
N ALA A 342 32.52 -29.16 -3.71
CA ALA A 342 33.88 -29.17 -3.18
C ALA A 342 34.38 -28.00 -2.30
N LYS A 343 34.54 -28.31 -1.01
CA LYS A 343 35.41 -27.58 -0.07
C LYS A 343 36.87 -27.59 -0.55
N ALA A 344 37.52 -26.43 -0.63
CA ALA A 344 38.96 -26.33 -0.83
C ALA A 344 39.69 -26.22 0.51
N SER A 345 40.26 -27.33 1.00
CA SER A 345 41.14 -27.36 2.16
C SER A 345 42.59 -27.05 1.75
N LYS A 346 43.16 -25.94 2.26
CA LYS A 346 44.58 -25.59 2.13
C LYS A 346 45.05 -25.09 3.50
N SER A 347 45.62 -25.96 4.33
CA SER A 347 47.06 -26.25 4.38
C SER A 347 47.89 -25.03 4.78
N ALA A 348 48.18 -24.95 6.08
CA ALA A 348 49.31 -24.24 6.67
C ALA A 348 49.84 -25.13 7.80
N ALA A 349 51.13 -25.44 7.77
CA ALA A 349 51.78 -26.37 8.69
C ALA A 349 53.03 -25.75 9.32
N LYS A 350 53.47 -26.36 10.44
CA LYS A 350 54.70 -26.12 11.23
C LYS A 350 54.76 -24.85 12.12
N PRO A 351 55.64 -24.84 13.15
CA PRO A 351 56.32 -25.97 13.80
C PRO A 351 56.23 -26.01 15.34
N THR A 352 56.58 -27.18 15.88
CA THR A 352 56.97 -27.42 17.28
C THR A 352 58.13 -26.53 17.75
N ALA A 353 58.07 -26.07 19.00
CA ALA A 353 59.22 -25.56 19.73
C ALA A 353 59.30 -26.18 21.14
N THR A 354 60.37 -26.93 21.39
CA THR A 354 60.77 -27.42 22.72
C THR A 354 61.66 -26.37 23.38
N ALA A 355 61.39 -26.00 24.65
CA ALA A 355 62.37 -25.67 25.70
C ALA A 355 61.77 -24.78 26.81
N ASN A 356 61.39 -25.39 27.94
CA ASN A 356 61.95 -25.12 29.28
C ASN A 356 61.45 -26.17 30.28
#